data_AF-D3MT36-F1
#
_entry.id   AF-D3MT36-F1
#
_cell.length_a   1.000
_cell.length_b   1.000
_cell.length_c   1.000
_cell.angle_alpha   90.00
_cell.angle_beta   90.00
_cell.angle_gamma   90.00
#
_symmetry.space_group_name_H-M   'P 1'
#
loop_
_entity.id
_entity.type
_entity.pdbx_description
1 polymer ?
#
loop_
_entity_poly.entity_id
_entity_poly.type
_entity_poly.pdbx_seq_one_letter_code
_entity_poly.pdbx_strand_id
1 'polypeptide(L)'
;MTNEEKTLTYNENISKLRDYIKNAKRIVFFGGAGVSTESNIPDFRSSNGLFSKKLNRQFSPEQLVSHTFFVRYTEDFFSFYKSNMIYKDAKPNKAHLALAKLEKNG
;
A
#
# COMPACT_ATOMS: atom_id res chain seq x y z
N MET A 1 -18.16 -31.63 -24.27
CA MET A 1 -18.69 -30.26 -24.32
C MET A 1 -17.72 -29.38 -23.57
N THR A 2 -16.91 -28.62 -24.29
CA THR A 2 -15.94 -27.69 -23.71
C THR A 2 -16.71 -26.55 -23.03
N ASN A 3 -16.51 -26.39 -21.72
CA ASN A 3 -17.00 -25.23 -20.99
C ASN A 3 -16.26 -24.01 -21.50
N GLU A 4 -16.86 -23.25 -22.40
CA GLU A 4 -16.39 -21.90 -22.72
C GLU A 4 -16.56 -21.05 -21.45
N GLU A 5 -15.45 -20.64 -20.84
CA GLU A 5 -15.46 -19.65 -19.77
C GLU A 5 -15.99 -18.34 -20.32
N LYS A 6 -17.24 -18.03 -20.00
CA LYS A 6 -17.88 -16.77 -20.39
C LYS A 6 -17.20 -15.61 -19.67
N THR A 7 -16.40 -14.82 -20.39
CA THR A 7 -15.78 -13.60 -19.88
C THR A 7 -16.87 -12.59 -19.49
N LEU A 8 -16.90 -12.20 -18.21
CA LEU A 8 -17.81 -11.17 -17.72
C LEU A 8 -17.38 -9.78 -18.20
N THR A 9 -18.35 -8.92 -18.47
CA THR A 9 -18.12 -7.49 -18.71
C THR A 9 -17.61 -6.79 -17.44
N TYR A 10 -17.06 -5.58 -17.59
CA TYR A 10 -16.59 -4.79 -16.44
C TYR A 10 -17.68 -4.59 -15.38
N ASN A 11 -18.90 -4.21 -15.78
CA ASN A 11 -20.01 -3.97 -14.86
C ASN A 11 -20.49 -5.26 -14.17
N GLU A 12 -20.48 -6.39 -14.87
CA GLU A 12 -20.80 -7.69 -14.29
C GLU A 12 -19.73 -8.11 -13.26
N ASN A 13 -18.44 -7.87 -13.55
CA ASN A 13 -17.36 -8.12 -12.59
C ASN A 13 -17.49 -7.27 -11.33
N ILE A 14 -17.82 -5.98 -11.47
CA ILE A 14 -18.05 -5.08 -10.32
C ILE A 14 -19.27 -5.55 -9.50
N SER A 15 -20.36 -5.94 -10.17
CA SER A 15 -21.56 -6.45 -9.49
C SER A 15 -21.27 -7.73 -8.72
N LYS A 16 -20.53 -8.66 -9.34
CA LYS A 16 -20.10 -9.92 -8.73
C LYS A 16 -19.19 -9.70 -7.53
N LEU A 17 -18.24 -8.76 -7.62
CA LEU A 17 -17.39 -8.38 -6.48
C LEU A 17 -18.21 -7.82 -5.32
N ARG A 18 -19.18 -6.94 -5.60
CA ARG A 18 -20.08 -6.39 -4.58
C ARG A 18 -20.86 -7.50 -3.88
N ASP A 19 -21.35 -8.48 -4.63
CA ASP A 19 -22.11 -9.60 -4.06
C ASP A 19 -21.21 -10.51 -3.22
N TYR A 20 -19.94 -10.71 -3.60
CA TYR A 20 -18.96 -11.40 -2.76
C TYR A 20 -18.71 -10.68 -1.45
N ILE A 21 -18.51 -9.36 -1.48
CA ILE A 21 -18.31 -8.56 -0.27
C ILE A 21 -19.55 -8.60 0.63
N LYS A 22 -20.75 -8.49 0.05
CA LYS A 22 -22.02 -8.47 0.80
C LYS A 22 -22.29 -9.79 1.54
N ASN A 23 -21.94 -10.92 0.94
CA ASN A 23 -22.24 -12.25 1.47
C ASN A 23 -21.10 -12.86 2.30
N ALA A 24 -19.91 -12.25 2.29
CA ALA A 24 -18.77 -12.72 3.06
C ALA A 24 -19.00 -12.52 4.57
N LYS A 25 -18.64 -13.52 5.36
CA LYS A 25 -18.66 -13.47 6.83
C LYS A 25 -17.29 -13.18 7.47
N ARG A 26 -16.23 -13.32 6.66
CA ARG A 26 -14.83 -13.18 7.07
C ARG A 26 -14.06 -12.67 5.87
N ILE A 27 -13.66 -11.42 5.89
CA ILE A 27 -12.89 -10.79 4.83
C ILE A 27 -11.46 -10.60 5.31
N VAL A 28 -10.49 -10.99 4.48
CA VAL A 28 -9.07 -10.68 4.68
C VAL A 28 -8.66 -9.67 3.63
N PHE A 29 -8.10 -8.55 4.08
CA PHE A 29 -7.55 -7.52 3.19
C PHE A 29 -6.03 -7.60 3.18
N PHE A 30 -5.46 -7.84 2.00
CA PHE A 30 -4.01 -7.78 1.78
C PHE A 30 -3.63 -6.39 1.28
N GLY A 31 -3.24 -5.52 2.21
CA GLY A 31 -2.82 -4.15 1.93
C GLY A 31 -1.32 -3.98 1.75
N GLY A 32 -0.93 -2.90 1.07
CA GLY A 32 0.44 -2.42 0.97
C GLY A 32 0.49 -0.90 0.90
N ALA A 33 1.69 -0.32 0.77
CA ALA A 33 1.88 1.14 0.72
C ALA A 33 1.03 1.84 -0.37
N GLY A 34 0.76 1.14 -1.48
CA GLY A 34 -0.10 1.63 -2.57
C GLY A 34 -1.48 2.12 -2.12
N VAL A 35 -2.05 1.50 -1.08
CA VAL A 35 -3.36 1.87 -0.51
C VAL A 35 -3.34 3.28 0.09
N SER A 36 -2.16 3.78 0.47
CA SER A 36 -1.97 5.09 1.11
C SER A 36 -1.51 6.19 0.15
N THR A 37 -1.35 5.90 -1.14
CA THR A 37 -0.92 6.90 -2.13
C THR A 37 -1.92 8.05 -2.28
N GLU A 38 -3.22 7.76 -2.23
CA GLU A 38 -4.29 8.78 -2.19
C GLU A 38 -4.30 9.61 -0.90
N SER A 39 -3.59 9.18 0.14
CA SER A 39 -3.35 9.95 1.37
C SER A 39 -2.08 10.80 1.29
N ASN A 40 -1.50 10.98 0.09
CA ASN A 40 -0.23 11.66 -0.16
C ASN A 40 0.97 10.99 0.51
N ILE A 41 0.88 9.69 0.79
CA ILE A 41 2.01 8.89 1.27
C ILE A 41 2.56 8.14 0.06
N PRO A 42 3.75 8.51 -0.46
CA PRO A 42 4.36 7.80 -1.58
C PRO A 42 4.61 6.34 -1.18
N ASP A 43 4.39 5.44 -2.14
CA ASP A 43 4.87 4.08 -1.99
C ASP A 43 6.39 4.01 -2.15
N PHE A 44 6.93 2.80 -2.00
CA PHE A 44 8.36 2.59 -2.11
C PHE A 44 8.84 2.54 -3.57
N ARG A 45 8.14 1.81 -4.46
CA ARG A 45 8.70 1.30 -5.73
C ARG A 45 8.16 1.97 -7.01
N SER A 46 7.15 2.82 -6.91
CA SER A 46 6.63 3.55 -8.08
C SER A 46 7.63 4.61 -8.57
N SER A 47 7.44 5.12 -9.78
CA SER A 47 8.30 6.15 -10.40
C SER A 47 8.48 7.40 -9.53
N ASN A 48 7.45 7.78 -8.76
CA ASN A 48 7.47 8.88 -7.79
C ASN A 48 7.65 8.42 -6.34
N GLY A 49 7.97 7.15 -6.13
CA GLY A 49 8.13 6.53 -4.82
C GLY A 49 9.39 6.99 -4.09
N LEU A 50 9.50 6.65 -2.81
CA LEU A 50 10.61 7.04 -1.95
C LEU A 50 12.00 6.70 -2.52
N PHE A 51 12.05 5.67 -3.37
CA PHE A 51 13.25 5.13 -3.98
C PHE A 51 13.78 5.89 -5.20
N SER A 52 13.04 6.87 -5.72
CA SER A 52 13.52 7.76 -6.78
C SER A 52 14.37 8.94 -6.26
N LYS A 53 14.45 9.14 -4.94
CA LYS A 53 15.25 10.21 -4.33
C LYS A 53 16.74 9.80 -4.27
N LYS A 54 17.60 10.51 -5.02
CA LYS A 54 19.05 10.37 -4.94
C LYS A 54 19.54 10.77 -3.55
N LEU A 55 20.03 9.83 -2.76
CA LEU A 55 20.85 10.14 -1.58
C LEU A 55 22.31 10.24 -2.00
N ASN A 56 23.09 11.05 -1.27
CA ASN A 56 24.49 11.37 -1.54
C ASN A 56 25.48 10.19 -1.38
N ARG A 57 25.00 8.94 -1.39
CA ARG A 57 25.76 7.69 -1.34
C ARG A 57 25.04 6.63 -2.18
N GLN A 58 25.79 5.72 -2.82
CA GLN A 58 25.22 4.61 -3.59
C GLN A 58 24.68 3.52 -2.65
N PHE A 59 23.54 3.78 -2.00
CA PHE A 59 22.76 2.75 -1.34
C PHE A 59 21.45 2.57 -2.09
N SER A 60 21.05 1.32 -2.28
CA SER A 60 19.71 1.07 -2.75
C SER A 60 18.72 1.56 -1.67
N PRO A 61 17.61 2.19 -2.07
CA PRO A 61 16.31 1.98 -1.43
C PRO A 61 16.17 0.98 -0.28
N GLU A 62 16.29 -0.32 -0.58
CA GLU A 62 16.13 -1.41 0.38
C GLU A 62 17.26 -1.45 1.41
N GLN A 63 18.48 -1.05 1.01
CA GLN A 63 19.61 -0.97 1.93
C GLN A 63 19.36 0.10 2.99
N LEU A 64 18.80 1.26 2.63
CA LEU A 64 18.55 2.37 3.55
C LEU A 64 17.59 2.01 4.69
N VAL A 65 16.67 1.09 4.45
CA VAL A 65 15.70 0.60 5.45
C VAL A 65 16.10 -0.76 6.04
N SER A 66 17.30 -1.26 5.74
CA SER A 66 17.78 -2.55 6.25
C SER A 66 18.32 -2.47 7.68
N HIS A 67 18.23 -3.59 8.40
CA HIS A 67 18.82 -3.73 9.73
C HIS A 67 20.34 -3.43 9.72
N THR A 68 21.06 -3.92 8.72
CA THR A 68 22.51 -3.68 8.58
C THR A 68 22.84 -2.20 8.46
N PHE A 69 22.03 -1.44 7.73
CA PHE A 69 22.22 -0.01 7.58
C PHE A 69 21.90 0.74 8.88
N PHE A 70 20.81 0.36 9.56
CA PHE A 70 20.48 0.91 10.88
C PHE A 70 21.62 0.74 11.90
N VAL A 71 22.23 -0.46 11.97
CA VAL A 71 23.31 -0.75 12.91
C VAL A 71 24.62 -0.03 12.54
N ARG A 72 24.97 0.03 11.25
CA ARG A 72 26.25 0.62 10.80
C ARG A 72 26.20 2.14 10.67
N TYR A 73 25.03 2.70 10.39
CA TYR A 73 24.83 4.12 10.04
C TYR A 73 23.57 4.67 10.74
N THR A 74 23.49 4.53 12.06
CA THR A 74 22.29 4.86 12.84
C THR A 74 21.83 6.32 12.65
N GLU A 75 22.76 7.27 12.63
CA GLU A 75 22.44 8.70 12.43
C GLU A 75 21.84 8.95 11.03
N ASP A 76 22.45 8.40 9.99
CA ASP A 76 21.97 8.52 8.61
C ASP A 76 20.59 7.85 8.45
N PHE A 77 20.38 6.70 9.08
CA PHE A 77 19.09 6.01 9.10
C PHE A 77 18.00 6.89 9.71
N PHE A 78 18.22 7.45 10.89
CA PHE A 78 17.22 8.31 11.54
C PHE A 78 16.99 9.61 10.78
N SER A 79 18.03 10.18 10.16
CA SER A 79 17.90 11.36 9.30
C SER A 79 16.99 11.08 8.10
N PHE A 80 17.22 9.96 7.40
CA PHE A 80 16.38 9.52 6.29
C PHE A 80 14.95 9.24 6.73
N TYR A 81 14.76 8.46 7.80
CA TYR A 81 13.47 8.07 8.34
C TYR A 81 12.63 9.29 8.71
N LYS A 82 13.19 10.22 9.50
CA LYS A 82 12.47 11.44 9.93
C LYS A 82 12.08 12.34 8.77
N SER A 83 12.94 12.44 7.76
CA SER A 83 12.73 13.35 6.63
C SER A 83 11.79 12.79 5.56
N ASN A 84 11.61 11.45 5.51
CA ASN A 84 10.93 10.81 4.38
C ASN A 84 9.85 9.79 4.74
N MET A 85 9.73 9.38 6.00
CA MET A 85 8.81 8.31 6.41
C MET A 85 7.80 8.75 7.47
N ILE A 86 7.87 9.98 7.95
CA ILE A 86 6.95 10.53 8.96
C ILE A 86 5.98 11.50 8.28
N TYR A 87 4.69 11.12 8.21
CA TYR A 87 3.61 11.90 7.59
C TYR A 87 2.58 12.31 8.64
N LYS A 88 2.89 13.36 9.42
CA LYS A 88 2.09 13.75 10.60
C LYS A 88 0.67 14.19 10.29
N ASP A 89 0.46 14.77 9.10
CA ASP A 89 -0.83 15.32 8.68
C ASP A 89 -1.64 14.36 7.80
N ALA A 90 -1.14 13.13 7.58
CA ALA A 90 -1.82 12.14 6.75
C ALA A 90 -3.17 11.77 7.36
N LYS A 91 -4.18 11.65 6.49
CA LYS A 91 -5.53 11.25 6.87
C LYS A 91 -5.95 9.96 6.13
N PRO A 92 -6.80 9.12 6.72
CA PRO A 92 -7.38 7.97 6.03
C PRO A 92 -8.08 8.40 4.73
N ASN A 93 -7.79 7.73 3.63
CA ASN A 93 -8.49 7.93 2.37
C ASN A 93 -9.73 7.02 2.27
N LYS A 94 -10.41 7.06 1.11
CA LYS A 94 -11.63 6.29 0.83
C LYS A 94 -11.44 4.79 1.04
N ALA A 95 -10.29 4.23 0.68
CA ALA A 95 -10.02 2.81 0.87
C ALA A 95 -9.97 2.44 2.36
N HIS A 96 -9.25 3.22 3.17
CA HIS A 96 -9.19 3.01 4.62
C HIS A 96 -10.57 3.14 5.28
N LEU A 97 -11.36 4.15 4.88
CA LEU A 97 -12.71 4.35 5.40
C LEU A 97 -13.66 3.21 5.00
N ALA A 98 -13.50 2.66 3.79
CA ALA A 98 -14.28 1.50 3.35
C ALA A 98 -13.92 0.24 4.15
N LEU A 99 -12.63 0.01 4.41
CA LEU A 99 -12.16 -1.12 5.24
C LEU A 99 -12.67 -0.99 6.68
N ALA A 100 -12.59 0.20 7.28
CA ALA A 100 -13.13 0.47 8.61
C ALA A 100 -14.65 0.23 8.67
N LYS A 101 -15.38 0.53 7.59
CA LYS A 101 -16.81 0.22 7.49
C LYS A 101 -17.07 -1.29 7.40
N LEU A 102 -16.23 -2.04 6.67
CA LEU A 102 -16.35 -3.49 6.60
C LEU A 102 -16.09 -4.12 7.98
N GLU A 103 -15.01 -3.72 8.65
CA GLU A 103 -14.70 -4.18 10.02
C GLU A 103 -15.86 -3.89 11.00
N LYS A 104 -16.44 -2.69 10.94
CA LYS A 104 -17.59 -2.33 11.77
C LYS A 104 -18.82 -3.22 11.54
N ASN A 105 -18.95 -3.78 10.34
CA ASN A 105 -20.08 -4.62 9.95
C ASN A 105 -19.86 -6.12 10.25
N GLY A 106 -18.66 -6.53 10.68
CA GLY A 106 -18.31 -7.91 11.06
C GLY A 106 -17.69 -8.75 9.95
#